data_AF-A0A089N1V5-F1
#
_entry.id   AF-A0A089N1V5-F1
#
_cell.length_a   1.000
_cell.length_b   1.000
_cell.length_c   1.000
_cell.angle_alpha   90.00
_cell.angle_beta   90.00
_cell.angle_gamma   90.00
#
_symmetry.space_group_name_H-M   'P 1'
#
loop_
_entity.id
_entity.type
_entity.pdbx_description
1 polymer ?
#
loop_
_entity_poly.entity_id
_entity_poly.type
_entity_poly.pdbx_seq_one_letter_code
_entity_poly.pdbx_strand_id
1 'polypeptide(L)'
;MPSSIQPAYIWSRDCVFSGKPQKNVLLVEWKGAVQQGAGGKKSQRITARSVELRIWPEPHVSLTGLQGCRSVTGGERGLVLSLGDIRAGQSKCLAFEFMLDSREPGHHETLWLQWRYSRRQGERCREMPVQKLTLEYTRHTGYLNAASSFYVEKHLELLRTEEVIDKASELYASGQKTAAKELLRRHGDKLLLLGIRTGDNELAREAQSLYMQSDRELFLERDVNKDRDCIVKDERIVGKYS
;
A
#
# COMPACT_ATOMS: atom_id res chain seq x y z
N MET A 1 -22.64 13.64 10.81
CA MET A 1 -22.05 13.98 9.49
C MET A 1 -21.36 12.74 8.94
N PRO A 2 -21.54 12.37 7.66
CA PRO A 2 -20.84 11.23 7.07
C PRO A 2 -19.33 11.48 7.03
N SER A 3 -18.53 10.42 7.23
CA SER A 3 -17.06 10.48 7.18
C SER A 3 -16.57 10.77 5.75
N SER A 4 -15.50 11.57 5.62
CA SER A 4 -14.91 11.88 4.29
C SER A 4 -14.18 10.69 3.67
N ILE A 5 -13.87 9.68 4.47
CA ILE A 5 -13.22 8.43 4.06
C ILE A 5 -14.07 7.24 4.51
N GLN A 6 -14.04 6.19 3.70
CA GLN A 6 -14.73 4.93 3.95
C GLN A 6 -13.70 3.79 3.91
N PRO A 7 -13.19 3.36 5.07
CA PRO A 7 -12.23 2.26 5.13
C PRO A 7 -12.93 0.90 5.06
N ALA A 8 -12.26 -0.07 4.46
CA ALA A 8 -12.62 -1.48 4.45
C ALA A 8 -11.38 -2.32 4.82
N TYR A 9 -11.62 -3.42 5.53
CA TYR A 9 -10.60 -4.31 6.05
C TYR A 9 -10.89 -5.72 5.61
N ILE A 10 -9.94 -6.35 4.96
CA ILE A 10 -10.14 -7.67 4.35
C ILE A 10 -8.94 -8.54 4.71
N TRP A 11 -9.18 -9.57 5.52
CA TRP A 11 -8.17 -10.57 5.81
C TRP A 11 -8.00 -11.52 4.63
N SER A 12 -6.77 -11.98 4.42
CA SER A 12 -6.51 -13.04 3.44
C SER A 12 -7.14 -14.37 3.88
N ARG A 13 -7.29 -14.57 5.20
CA ARG A 13 -7.96 -15.70 5.81
C ARG A 13 -8.73 -15.21 7.03
N ASP A 14 -10.03 -15.51 7.10
CA ASP A 14 -10.88 -15.12 8.24
C ASP A 14 -10.66 -16.03 9.46
N CYS A 15 -10.19 -17.26 9.23
CA CYS A 15 -9.82 -18.22 10.27
C CYS A 15 -8.38 -18.70 10.09
N VAL A 16 -7.66 -18.91 11.19
CA VAL A 16 -6.27 -19.38 11.23
C VAL A 16 -6.13 -20.62 12.10
N PHE A 17 -5.20 -21.50 11.74
CA PHE A 17 -4.96 -22.71 12.52
C PHE A 17 -4.26 -22.38 13.84
N SER A 18 -4.78 -22.92 14.94
CA SER A 18 -4.41 -22.52 16.29
C SER A 18 -3.09 -23.14 16.76
N GLY A 19 -2.69 -24.29 16.22
CA GLY A 19 -1.59 -25.10 16.76
C GLY A 19 -0.17 -24.76 16.27
N LYS A 20 0.02 -23.73 15.45
CA LYS A 20 1.36 -23.22 15.08
C LYS A 20 1.28 -21.78 14.61
N PRO A 21 2.38 -21.01 14.62
CA PRO A 21 2.40 -19.68 14.04
C PRO A 21 1.99 -19.67 12.56
N GLN A 22 1.22 -18.67 12.14
CA GLN A 22 0.68 -18.56 10.78
C GLN A 22 0.90 -17.16 10.22
N LYS A 23 1.15 -17.09 8.90
CA LYS A 23 1.11 -15.83 8.17
C LYS A 23 -0.32 -15.48 7.79
N ASN A 24 -0.69 -14.22 7.93
CA ASN A 24 -1.94 -13.69 7.40
C ASN A 24 -1.71 -12.28 6.88
N VAL A 25 -2.46 -11.88 5.85
CA VAL A 25 -2.36 -10.57 5.24
C VAL A 25 -3.64 -9.80 5.50
N LEU A 26 -3.52 -8.54 5.91
CA LEU A 26 -4.64 -7.60 5.99
C LEU A 26 -4.54 -6.61 4.85
N LEU A 27 -5.52 -6.61 3.95
CA LEU A 27 -5.72 -5.56 2.98
C LEU A 27 -6.60 -4.47 3.60
N VAL A 28 -6.10 -3.23 3.56
CA VAL A 28 -6.84 -2.05 4.01
C VAL A 28 -7.09 -1.17 2.79
N GLU A 29 -8.35 -0.97 2.47
CA GLU A 29 -8.77 -0.08 1.40
C GLU A 29 -9.47 1.13 1.99
N TRP A 30 -9.32 2.29 1.35
CA TRP A 30 -10.10 3.46 1.72
C TRP A 30 -10.49 4.27 0.49
N LYS A 31 -11.73 4.73 0.51
CA LYS A 31 -12.34 5.50 -0.58
C LYS A 31 -12.71 6.89 -0.12
N GLY A 32 -12.45 7.89 -0.97
CA GLY A 32 -12.89 9.25 -0.76
C GLY A 32 -14.40 9.36 -1.00
N ALA A 33 -15.15 9.82 0.00
CA ALA A 33 -16.61 9.90 -0.08
C ALA A 33 -17.08 10.81 -1.23
N VAL A 34 -17.97 10.28 -2.08
CA VAL A 34 -18.62 11.06 -3.15
C VAL A 34 -19.88 11.70 -2.58
N GLN A 35 -19.95 13.03 -2.57
CA GLN A 35 -21.18 13.73 -2.17
C GLN A 35 -22.22 13.59 -3.30
N GLN A 36 -23.33 12.91 -3.00
CA GLN A 36 -24.48 12.84 -3.90
C GLN A 36 -25.07 14.25 -4.03
N GLY A 37 -25.07 14.79 -5.26
CA GLY A 37 -25.54 16.15 -5.56
C GLY A 37 -24.63 16.95 -6.50
N ALA A 38 -23.36 16.57 -6.66
CA ALA A 38 -22.47 17.18 -7.67
C ALA A 38 -22.63 16.49 -9.02
N GLY A 39 -23.79 16.70 -9.66
CA GLY A 39 -24.01 16.36 -11.06
C GLY A 39 -23.15 17.26 -11.95
N GLY A 40 -21.94 16.82 -12.28
CA GLY A 40 -21.08 17.51 -13.25
C GLY A 40 -19.61 17.26 -13.03
N LYS A 41 -18.98 16.56 -14.00
CA LYS A 41 -17.55 16.25 -14.15
C LYS A 41 -16.92 15.53 -12.95
N LYS A 42 -16.33 14.36 -13.18
CA LYS A 42 -15.50 13.59 -12.22
C LYS A 42 -14.72 14.53 -11.30
N SER A 43 -15.25 14.75 -10.09
CA SER A 43 -14.83 15.85 -9.24
C SER A 43 -13.45 15.53 -8.67
N GLN A 44 -12.42 16.20 -9.17
CA GLN A 44 -11.03 16.14 -8.67
C GLN A 44 -10.88 16.75 -7.26
N ARG A 45 -12.00 16.99 -6.56
CA ARG A 45 -12.02 17.64 -5.26
C ARG A 45 -11.41 16.73 -4.21
N ILE A 46 -10.46 17.28 -3.47
CA ILE A 46 -9.87 16.63 -2.30
C ILE A 46 -10.93 16.56 -1.19
N THR A 47 -11.22 15.36 -0.70
CA THR A 47 -12.24 15.09 0.33
C THR A 47 -11.65 14.94 1.72
N ALA A 48 -10.42 14.43 1.79
CA ALA A 48 -9.63 14.37 3.00
C ALA A 48 -8.15 14.62 2.68
N ARG A 49 -7.50 15.37 3.57
CA ARG A 49 -6.10 15.78 3.50
C ARG A 49 -5.33 15.22 4.68
N SER A 50 -4.03 15.01 4.48
CA SER A 50 -3.11 14.50 5.51
C SER A 50 -3.72 13.29 6.22
N VAL A 51 -4.20 12.32 5.43
CA VAL A 51 -4.78 11.10 5.94
C VAL A 51 -3.68 10.30 6.63
N GLU A 52 -3.96 9.88 7.84
CA GLU A 52 -3.11 9.03 8.65
C GLU A 52 -3.88 7.81 9.14
N LEU A 53 -3.17 6.69 9.22
CA LEU A 53 -3.66 5.46 9.82
C LEU A 53 -2.75 5.09 10.98
N ARG A 54 -3.34 5.00 12.18
CA ARG A 54 -2.66 4.51 13.38
C ARG A 54 -3.05 3.07 13.64
N ILE A 55 -2.07 2.26 14.02
CA ILE A 55 -2.25 0.82 14.22
C ILE A 55 -1.55 0.40 15.51
N TRP A 56 -2.24 -0.41 16.30
CA TRP A 56 -1.71 -1.06 17.49
C TRP A 56 -1.94 -2.57 17.38
N PRO A 57 -0.92 -3.35 16.97
CA PRO A 57 -0.99 -4.80 16.96
C PRO A 57 -1.04 -5.36 18.39
N GLU A 58 -1.74 -6.47 18.57
CA GLU A 58 -1.72 -7.22 19.83
C GLU A 58 -0.36 -7.93 20.03
N PRO A 59 0.03 -8.29 21.27
CA PRO A 59 1.35 -8.86 21.56
C PRO A 59 1.73 -10.16 20.83
N HIS A 60 0.75 -10.86 20.27
CA HIS A 60 0.93 -12.11 19.52
C HIS A 60 0.89 -11.91 18.00
N VAL A 61 0.92 -10.66 17.56
CA VAL A 61 0.79 -10.25 16.17
C VAL A 61 2.01 -9.42 15.83
N SER A 62 2.92 -10.03 15.07
CA SER A 62 4.14 -9.37 14.62
C SER A 62 3.98 -8.89 13.18
N LEU A 63 4.21 -7.60 12.93
CA LEU A 63 4.26 -7.08 11.56
C LEU A 63 5.56 -7.53 10.88
N THR A 64 5.44 -8.22 9.75
CA THR A 64 6.57 -8.75 8.97
C THR A 64 6.78 -8.05 7.64
N GLY A 65 5.76 -7.35 7.13
CA GLY A 65 5.85 -6.62 5.88
C GLY A 65 4.71 -5.60 5.74
N LEU A 66 4.98 -4.54 4.99
CA LEU A 66 4.02 -3.49 4.66
C LEU A 66 4.21 -3.12 3.20
N GLN A 67 3.12 -3.06 2.45
CA GLN A 67 3.09 -2.75 1.03
C GLN A 67 2.14 -1.58 0.76
N GLY A 68 2.52 -0.68 -0.14
CA GLY A 68 1.70 0.50 -0.50
C GLY A 68 1.86 1.73 0.40
N CYS A 69 2.85 1.73 1.30
CA CYS A 69 3.19 2.91 2.10
C CYS A 69 4.70 2.96 2.41
N ARG A 70 5.33 4.11 2.13
CA ARG A 70 6.76 4.34 2.39
C ARG A 70 7.02 5.13 3.68
N SER A 71 6.03 5.86 4.18
CA SER A 71 6.17 6.76 5.34
C SER A 71 5.51 6.15 6.57
N VAL A 72 6.33 5.44 7.35
CA VAL A 72 5.94 4.82 8.61
C VAL A 72 6.74 5.45 9.74
N THR A 73 6.04 5.93 10.75
CA THR A 73 6.65 6.45 11.98
C THR A 73 6.03 5.70 13.15
N GLY A 74 6.84 5.18 14.08
CA GLY A 74 6.33 4.40 15.20
C GLY A 74 7.38 3.50 15.81
N GLY A 75 7.04 2.91 16.96
CA GLY A 75 7.90 1.97 17.70
C GLY A 75 7.20 0.64 17.93
N GLU A 76 7.74 -0.20 18.82
CA GLU A 76 7.27 -1.58 19.06
C GLU A 76 5.78 -1.72 19.41
N ARG A 77 5.14 -0.67 19.94
CA ARG A 77 3.75 -0.73 20.43
C ARG A 77 2.72 -0.08 19.52
N GLY A 78 3.13 0.56 18.43
CA GLY A 78 2.18 1.22 17.54
C GLY A 78 2.84 1.94 16.38
N LEU A 79 2.14 1.93 15.25
CA LEU A 79 2.60 2.45 13.97
C LEU A 79 1.68 3.57 13.51
N VAL A 80 2.25 4.61 12.92
CA VAL A 80 1.55 5.72 12.30
C VAL A 80 1.99 5.82 10.86
N LEU A 81 1.03 5.73 9.95
CA LEU A 81 1.23 5.71 8.51
C LEU A 81 0.73 7.02 7.93
N SER A 82 1.58 7.73 7.20
CA SER A 82 1.19 8.95 6.48
C SER A 82 0.74 8.60 5.06
N LEU A 83 -0.56 8.69 4.79
CA LEU A 83 -1.21 8.22 3.55
C LEU A 83 -1.56 9.35 2.57
N GLY A 84 -1.26 10.59 2.96
CA GLY A 84 -1.42 11.79 2.13
C GLY A 84 -2.88 12.16 1.87
N ASP A 85 -3.14 12.80 0.75
CA ASP A 85 -4.48 13.29 0.41
C ASP A 85 -5.28 12.25 -0.40
N ILE A 86 -6.61 12.30 -0.30
CA ILE A 86 -7.55 11.49 -1.08
C ILE A 86 -8.64 12.36 -1.73
N ARG A 87 -8.92 12.08 -3.00
CA ARG A 87 -9.95 12.76 -3.79
C ARG A 87 -11.27 12.01 -3.77
N ALA A 88 -12.36 12.70 -4.07
CA ALA A 88 -13.69 12.10 -4.20
C ALA A 88 -13.68 10.96 -5.24
N GLY A 89 -14.17 9.79 -4.85
CA GLY A 89 -14.24 8.60 -5.72
C GLY A 89 -12.89 7.92 -5.96
N GLN A 90 -11.78 8.47 -5.47
CA GLN A 90 -10.49 7.78 -5.49
C GLN A 90 -10.52 6.64 -4.47
N SER A 91 -10.02 5.48 -4.86
CA SER A 91 -9.72 4.35 -3.98
C SER A 91 -8.21 4.24 -3.83
N LYS A 92 -7.76 3.94 -2.62
CA LYS A 92 -6.38 3.55 -2.34
C LYS A 92 -6.40 2.28 -1.48
N CYS A 93 -5.31 1.54 -1.52
CA CYS A 93 -5.14 0.36 -0.69
C CYS A 93 -3.70 0.23 -0.19
N LEU A 94 -3.53 -0.52 0.89
CA LEU A 94 -2.26 -0.93 1.46
C LEU A 94 -2.43 -2.33 2.04
N ALA A 95 -1.34 -3.08 2.14
CA ALA A 95 -1.37 -4.43 2.67
C ALA A 95 -0.36 -4.61 3.81
N PHE A 96 -0.79 -5.22 4.90
CA PHE A 96 0.06 -5.62 6.02
C PHE A 96 0.23 -7.13 6.01
N GLU A 97 1.47 -7.59 6.15
CA GLU A 97 1.79 -8.99 6.32
C GLU A 97 2.15 -9.25 7.78
N PHE A 98 1.35 -10.07 8.45
CA PHE A 98 1.54 -10.41 9.85
C PHE A 98 2.01 -11.85 10.03
N MET A 99 2.86 -12.06 11.03
CA MET A 99 3.04 -13.34 11.69
C MET A 99 2.16 -13.36 12.94
N LEU A 100 1.30 -14.36 13.02
CA LEU A 100 0.39 -14.60 14.13
C LEU A 100 0.91 -15.78 14.94
N ASP A 101 1.13 -15.59 16.25
CA ASP A 101 1.55 -16.68 17.11
C ASP A 101 0.42 -17.68 17.36
N SER A 102 0.80 -18.89 17.79
CA SER A 102 -0.16 -19.92 18.20
C SER A 102 -1.01 -19.43 19.38
N ARG A 103 -2.32 -19.63 19.29
CA ARG A 103 -3.30 -19.30 20.32
C ARG A 103 -4.27 -20.46 20.52
N GLU A 104 -4.97 -20.45 21.64
CA GLU A 104 -6.10 -21.36 21.83
C GLU A 104 -7.22 -21.07 20.82
N PRO A 105 -8.03 -22.06 20.43
CA PRO A 105 -9.17 -21.83 19.56
C PRO A 105 -10.15 -20.79 20.12
N GLY A 106 -10.71 -19.97 19.25
CA GLY A 106 -11.63 -18.90 19.61
C GLY A 106 -11.34 -17.60 18.86
N HIS A 107 -12.12 -16.57 19.15
CA HIS A 107 -11.94 -15.25 18.56
C HIS A 107 -10.95 -14.45 19.39
N HIS A 108 -9.86 -14.03 18.77
CA HIS A 108 -8.84 -13.21 19.42
C HIS A 108 -8.74 -11.86 18.74
N GLU A 109 -8.51 -10.83 19.54
CA GLU A 109 -8.17 -9.51 19.03
C GLU A 109 -6.84 -9.59 18.30
N THR A 110 -6.70 -8.89 17.18
CA THR A 110 -5.48 -8.96 16.38
C THR A 110 -4.79 -7.60 16.32
N LEU A 111 -5.56 -6.55 16.04
CA LEU A 111 -5.04 -5.19 15.99
C LEU A 111 -6.16 -4.15 16.07
N TRP A 112 -5.79 -2.98 16.54
CA TRP A 112 -6.67 -1.83 16.65
C TRP A 112 -6.22 -0.78 15.64
N LEU A 113 -7.17 -0.14 14.96
CA LEU A 113 -6.90 0.91 13.97
C LEU A 113 -7.64 2.19 14.31
N GLN A 114 -7.02 3.33 14.02
CA GLN A 114 -7.67 4.63 14.10
C GLN A 114 -7.26 5.50 12.92
N TRP A 115 -8.24 6.06 12.23
CA TRP A 115 -8.01 6.99 11.14
C TRP A 115 -8.01 8.43 11.64
N ARG A 116 -7.10 9.24 11.08
CA ARG A 116 -7.04 10.68 11.31
C ARG A 116 -6.91 11.41 9.98
N TYR A 117 -7.64 12.50 9.79
CA TYR A 117 -7.53 13.31 8.58
C TYR A 117 -8.06 14.74 8.78
N SER A 118 -7.67 15.68 7.93
CA SER A 118 -8.26 17.03 7.87
C SER A 118 -9.18 17.16 6.64
N ARG A 119 -10.25 17.96 6.72
CA ARG A 119 -11.18 18.14 5.57
C ARG A 119 -10.75 19.31 4.67
N ARG A 120 -10.21 20.38 5.26
CA ARG A 120 -9.59 21.50 4.56
C ARG A 120 -8.20 21.78 5.10
N GLN A 121 -7.40 22.49 4.32
CA GLN A 121 -6.06 22.91 4.74
C GLN A 121 -6.18 23.84 5.96
N GLY A 122 -5.41 23.55 7.00
CA GLY A 122 -5.43 24.30 8.26
C GLY A 122 -6.60 23.99 9.21
N GLU A 123 -7.52 23.08 8.85
CA GLU A 123 -8.55 22.62 9.79
C GLU A 123 -7.99 21.62 10.80
N ARG A 124 -8.58 21.61 12.00
CA ARG A 124 -8.30 20.59 13.02
C ARG A 124 -8.56 19.18 12.46
N CYS A 125 -7.60 18.28 12.69
CA CYS A 125 -7.76 16.88 12.32
C CYS A 125 -8.97 16.25 13.00
N ARG A 126 -9.74 15.50 12.22
CA ARG A 126 -10.81 14.63 12.67
C ARG A 126 -10.25 13.26 12.91
N GLU A 127 -10.61 12.68 14.04
CA GLU A 127 -10.31 11.29 14.37
C GLU A 127 -11.58 10.47 14.19
N MET A 128 -11.45 9.32 13.54
CA MET A 128 -12.53 8.34 13.46
C MET A 128 -12.52 7.45 14.72
N PRO A 129 -13.66 6.80 15.03
CA PRO A 129 -13.70 5.80 16.08
C PRO A 129 -12.63 4.73 15.87
N VAL A 130 -12.07 4.25 16.98
CA VAL A 130 -11.12 3.12 16.96
C VAL A 130 -11.88 1.88 16.49
N GLN A 131 -11.30 1.17 15.52
CA GLN A 131 -11.82 -0.08 15.00
C GLN A 131 -10.93 -1.23 15.46
N LYS A 132 -11.56 -2.21 16.09
CA LYS A 132 -10.91 -3.42 16.57
C LYS A 132 -11.13 -4.54 15.56
N LEU A 133 -10.05 -5.15 15.08
CA LEU A 133 -10.10 -6.33 14.23
C LEU A 133 -9.77 -7.57 15.03
N THR A 134 -10.52 -8.63 14.75
CA THR A 134 -10.40 -9.94 15.37
C THR A 134 -10.19 -11.01 14.31
N LEU A 135 -9.56 -12.11 14.67
CA LEU A 135 -9.44 -13.32 13.86
C LEU A 135 -9.89 -14.54 14.65
N GLU A 136 -10.48 -15.51 13.95
CA GLU A 136 -10.85 -16.78 14.55
C GLU A 136 -9.68 -17.77 14.48
N TYR A 137 -9.35 -18.39 15.61
CA TYR A 137 -8.38 -19.47 15.71
C TYR A 137 -9.11 -20.80 15.82
N THR A 138 -8.68 -21.80 15.06
CA THR A 138 -9.34 -23.11 15.00
C THR A 138 -8.35 -24.28 14.98
N ARG A 139 -8.75 -25.43 15.54
CA ARG A 139 -7.99 -26.70 15.45
C ARG A 139 -8.32 -27.50 14.19
N HIS A 140 -9.19 -26.99 13.31
CA HIS A 140 -9.47 -27.65 12.04
C HIS A 140 -8.25 -27.59 11.12
N THR A 141 -7.64 -28.75 10.86
CA THR A 141 -6.43 -28.89 10.05
C THR A 141 -6.64 -28.49 8.58
N GLY A 142 -7.88 -28.41 8.11
CA GLY A 142 -8.21 -27.83 6.81
C GLY A 142 -7.71 -26.38 6.63
N TYR A 143 -7.54 -25.65 7.73
CA TYR A 143 -7.01 -24.27 7.71
C TYR A 143 -5.48 -24.19 7.69
N LEU A 144 -4.76 -25.31 7.77
CA LEU A 144 -3.29 -25.32 7.63
C LEU A 144 -2.85 -24.86 6.24
N ASN A 145 -3.58 -25.30 5.21
CA ASN A 145 -3.29 -25.03 3.80
C ASN A 145 -4.47 -24.34 3.11
N ALA A 146 -5.38 -23.73 3.86
CA ALA A 146 -6.50 -23.02 3.27
C ALA A 146 -5.98 -21.95 2.30
N ALA A 147 -6.58 -21.90 1.11
CA ALA A 147 -6.27 -20.89 0.13
C ALA A 147 -6.55 -19.50 0.73
N SER A 148 -5.67 -18.55 0.48
CA SER A 148 -5.93 -17.14 0.76
C SER A 148 -7.01 -16.60 -0.16
N SER A 149 -7.70 -15.56 0.29
CA SER A 149 -8.57 -14.75 -0.55
C SER A 149 -7.77 -14.24 -1.75
N PHE A 150 -8.18 -14.67 -2.95
CA PHE A 150 -7.57 -14.22 -4.21
C PHE A 150 -7.61 -12.69 -4.32
N TYR A 151 -8.67 -12.05 -3.82
CA TYR A 151 -8.78 -10.59 -3.83
C TYR A 151 -7.61 -9.92 -3.09
N VAL A 152 -7.25 -10.45 -1.92
CA VAL A 152 -6.13 -9.92 -1.12
C VAL A 152 -4.80 -10.24 -1.79
N GLU A 153 -4.64 -11.46 -2.29
CA GLU A 153 -3.41 -11.88 -2.99
C GLU A 153 -3.15 -11.01 -4.23
N LYS A 154 -4.18 -10.77 -5.05
CA LYS A 154 -4.11 -9.88 -6.21
C LYS A 154 -3.60 -8.50 -5.83
N HIS A 155 -4.22 -7.85 -4.84
CA HIS A 155 -3.85 -6.49 -4.46
C HIS A 155 -2.46 -6.43 -3.83
N LEU A 156 -2.08 -7.44 -3.04
CA LEU A 156 -0.75 -7.54 -2.48
C LEU A 156 0.32 -7.59 -3.59
N GLU A 157 0.11 -8.43 -4.61
CA GLU A 157 1.06 -8.56 -5.72
C GLU A 157 1.13 -7.31 -6.61
N LEU A 158 -0.01 -6.64 -6.82
CA LEU A 158 -0.03 -5.34 -7.50
C LEU A 158 0.76 -4.29 -6.71
N LEU A 159 0.57 -4.21 -5.38
CA LEU A 159 1.31 -3.26 -4.54
C LEU A 159 2.83 -3.54 -4.53
N ARG A 160 3.23 -4.82 -4.52
CA ARG A 160 4.65 -5.23 -4.60
C ARG A 160 5.34 -4.81 -5.89
N THR A 161 4.57 -4.54 -6.95
CA THR A 161 5.11 -4.18 -8.26
C THR A 161 5.93 -2.88 -8.20
N GLU A 162 5.50 -1.91 -7.39
CA GLU A 162 6.23 -0.65 -7.21
C GLU A 162 7.62 -0.89 -6.57
N GLU A 163 7.69 -1.72 -5.53
CA GLU A 163 8.97 -2.08 -4.90
C GLU A 163 9.90 -2.85 -5.83
N VAL A 164 9.33 -3.71 -6.69
CA VAL A 164 10.10 -4.46 -7.69
C VAL A 164 10.70 -3.52 -8.73
N ILE A 165 9.94 -2.52 -9.19
CA ILE A 165 10.42 -1.50 -10.13
C ILE A 165 11.52 -0.65 -9.51
N ASP A 166 11.36 -0.22 -8.26
CA ASP A 166 12.39 0.56 -7.55
C ASP A 166 13.69 -0.25 -7.41
N LYS A 167 13.61 -1.50 -6.94
CA LYS A 167 14.78 -2.40 -6.85
C LYS A 167 15.43 -2.66 -8.20
N ALA A 168 14.64 -2.84 -9.26
CA ALA A 168 15.17 -2.99 -10.61
C ALA A 168 15.91 -1.71 -11.06
N SER A 169 15.38 -0.54 -10.72
CA SER A 169 16.02 0.76 -11.02
C SER A 169 17.36 0.92 -10.30
N GLU A 170 17.45 0.51 -9.04
CA GLU A 170 18.71 0.48 -8.28
C GLU A 170 19.74 -0.49 -8.91
N LEU A 171 19.29 -1.66 -9.36
CA LEU A 171 20.14 -2.62 -10.07
C LEU A 171 20.62 -2.08 -11.43
N TYR A 172 19.76 -1.35 -12.16
CA TYR A 172 20.17 -0.67 -13.38
C TYR A 172 21.23 0.41 -13.11
N ALA A 173 21.01 1.23 -12.09
CA ALA A 173 21.94 2.30 -11.69
C ALA A 173 23.31 1.74 -11.26
N SER A 174 23.34 0.57 -10.61
CA SER A 174 24.57 -0.14 -10.22
C SER A 174 25.20 -0.97 -11.36
N GLY A 175 24.67 -0.90 -12.57
CA GLY A 175 25.20 -1.60 -13.75
C GLY A 175 24.81 -3.09 -13.85
N GLN A 176 24.04 -3.61 -12.89
CA GLN A 176 23.56 -4.99 -12.85
C GLN A 176 22.33 -5.20 -13.75
N LYS A 177 22.44 -4.84 -15.03
CA LYS A 177 21.32 -4.80 -15.98
C LYS A 177 20.62 -6.14 -16.14
N THR A 178 21.36 -7.25 -16.17
CA THR A 178 20.79 -8.60 -16.33
C THR A 178 19.95 -8.99 -15.13
N ALA A 179 20.42 -8.70 -13.92
CA ALA A 179 19.68 -8.96 -12.68
C ALA A 179 18.39 -8.10 -12.60
N ALA A 180 18.46 -6.84 -13.01
CA ALA A 180 17.29 -5.95 -13.08
C ALA A 180 16.22 -6.50 -14.03
N LYS A 181 16.62 -6.91 -15.25
CA LYS A 181 15.70 -7.51 -16.24
C LYS A 181 15.06 -8.79 -15.72
N GLU A 182 15.86 -9.68 -15.13
CA GLU A 182 15.36 -10.94 -14.58
C GLU A 182 14.39 -10.72 -13.43
N LEU A 183 14.65 -9.73 -12.56
CA LEU A 183 13.76 -9.37 -11.46
C LEU A 183 12.38 -8.94 -11.98
N LEU A 184 12.35 -8.04 -12.98
CA LEU A 184 11.11 -7.58 -13.61
C LEU A 184 10.37 -8.73 -14.31
N ARG A 185 11.08 -9.58 -15.05
CA ARG A 185 10.49 -10.72 -15.78
C ARG A 185 9.89 -11.75 -14.84
N ARG A 186 10.59 -12.14 -13.78
CA ARG A 186 10.07 -13.10 -12.79
C ARG A 186 8.81 -12.58 -12.08
N HIS A 187 8.78 -11.30 -11.75
CA HIS A 187 7.57 -10.70 -11.17
C HIS A 187 6.43 -10.65 -12.21
N GLY A 188 6.74 -10.31 -13.47
CA GLY A 188 5.81 -10.41 -14.59
C GLY A 188 5.22 -11.81 -14.78
N ASP A 189 6.06 -12.85 -14.77
CA ASP A 189 5.64 -14.26 -14.89
C ASP A 189 4.68 -14.64 -13.75
N LYS A 190 4.97 -14.19 -12.53
CA LYS A 190 4.10 -14.41 -11.37
C LYS A 190 2.73 -13.77 -11.59
N LEU A 191 2.68 -12.49 -11.95
CA LEU A 191 1.42 -11.77 -12.22
C LEU A 191 0.63 -12.43 -13.37
N LEU A 192 1.33 -12.84 -14.44
CA LEU A 192 0.71 -13.51 -15.58
C LEU A 192 0.10 -14.85 -15.19
N LEU A 193 0.83 -15.67 -14.42
CA LEU A 193 0.33 -16.96 -13.92
C LEU A 193 -0.89 -16.78 -13.01
N LEU A 194 -0.89 -15.80 -12.11
CA LEU A 194 -2.08 -15.48 -11.32
C LEU A 194 -3.24 -15.04 -12.22
N GLY A 195 -2.99 -14.12 -13.16
CA GLY A 195 -4.01 -13.59 -14.08
C GLY A 195 -4.66 -14.67 -14.95
N ILE A 196 -3.87 -15.61 -15.48
CA ILE A 196 -4.39 -16.74 -16.28
C ILE A 196 -5.28 -17.66 -15.43
N ARG A 197 -4.86 -17.98 -14.19
CA ARG A 197 -5.61 -18.87 -13.31
C ARG A 197 -6.98 -18.31 -12.91
N THR A 198 -7.11 -16.99 -12.84
CA THR A 198 -8.32 -16.33 -12.34
C THR A 198 -9.08 -15.56 -13.42
N GLY A 199 -8.58 -15.52 -14.65
CA GLY A 199 -9.16 -14.74 -15.74
C GLY A 199 -9.07 -13.21 -15.52
N ASP A 200 -8.11 -12.74 -14.72
CA ASP A 200 -7.99 -11.33 -14.36
C ASP A 200 -7.10 -10.55 -15.34
N ASN A 201 -7.74 -9.72 -16.17
CA ASN A 201 -7.07 -8.90 -17.19
C ASN A 201 -6.24 -7.74 -16.63
N GLU A 202 -6.43 -7.34 -15.37
CA GLU A 202 -5.59 -6.31 -14.75
C GLU A 202 -4.20 -6.86 -14.47
N LEU A 203 -4.12 -8.08 -13.91
CA LEU A 203 -2.86 -8.77 -13.66
C LEU A 203 -2.09 -9.03 -14.97
N ALA A 204 -2.79 -9.47 -16.03
CA ALA A 204 -2.17 -9.68 -17.33
C ALA A 204 -1.60 -8.38 -17.95
N ARG A 205 -2.30 -7.25 -17.79
CA ARG A 205 -1.82 -5.94 -18.26
C ARG A 205 -0.62 -5.45 -17.47
N GLU A 206 -0.62 -5.64 -16.15
CA GLU A 206 0.53 -5.27 -15.31
C GLU A 206 1.76 -6.13 -15.64
N ALA A 207 1.59 -7.44 -15.82
CA ALA A 207 2.65 -8.33 -16.30
C ALA A 207 3.25 -7.85 -17.63
N GLN A 208 2.39 -7.49 -18.59
CA GLN A 208 2.82 -6.94 -19.88
C GLN A 208 3.63 -5.65 -19.71
N SER A 209 3.21 -4.74 -18.81
CA SER A 209 3.94 -3.52 -18.48
C SER A 209 5.35 -3.83 -17.99
N LEU A 210 5.51 -4.83 -17.10
CA LEU A 210 6.82 -5.24 -16.59
C LEU A 210 7.72 -5.86 -17.66
N TYR A 211 7.17 -6.67 -18.57
CA TYR A 211 7.95 -7.19 -19.70
C TYR A 211 8.44 -6.06 -20.60
N MET A 212 7.57 -5.10 -20.94
CA MET A 212 7.97 -3.93 -21.71
C MET A 212 9.04 -3.09 -21.02
N GLN A 213 8.99 -2.96 -19.69
CA GLN A 213 10.02 -2.28 -18.90
C GLN A 213 11.33 -3.07 -18.86
N SER A 214 11.28 -4.41 -18.84
CA SER A 214 12.47 -5.27 -18.88
C SER A 214 13.20 -5.20 -20.22
N ASP A 215 12.47 -4.99 -21.32
CA ASP A 215 13.04 -4.96 -22.67
C ASP A 215 13.61 -3.57 -23.03
N ARG A 216 13.11 -2.50 -22.40
CA ARG A 216 13.64 -1.15 -22.59
C ARG A 216 14.97 -1.00 -21.82
N GLU A 217 16.07 -0.81 -22.53
CA GLU A 217 17.39 -0.51 -21.93
C GLU A 217 17.51 0.91 -21.31
N LEU A 218 16.40 1.62 -21.13
CA LEU A 218 16.41 3.05 -20.83
C LEU A 218 15.86 3.33 -19.44
N PHE A 219 16.76 3.38 -18.46
CA PHE A 219 16.63 4.24 -17.28
C PHE A 219 17.98 4.82 -16.88
N LEU A 220 18.53 5.67 -17.76
CA LEU A 220 19.58 6.63 -17.38
C LEU A 220 19.09 8.09 -17.40
N GLU A 221 17.82 8.38 -17.68
CA GLU A 221 17.33 9.76 -17.84
C GLU A 221 16.01 10.04 -17.13
N ARG A 222 15.89 9.71 -15.84
CA ARG A 222 14.85 10.35 -15.00
C ARG A 222 15.35 11.21 -13.85
N ASP A 223 16.65 11.16 -13.51
CA ASP A 223 17.16 11.91 -12.35
C ASP A 223 18.26 12.95 -12.62
N VAL A 224 18.70 13.18 -13.87
CA VAL A 224 19.67 14.27 -14.14
C VAL A 224 18.99 15.62 -14.46
N ASN A 225 17.70 15.61 -14.84
CA ASN A 225 17.03 16.82 -15.33
C ASN A 225 16.00 17.45 -14.36
N LYS A 226 15.86 16.92 -13.14
CA LYS A 226 14.98 17.52 -12.11
C LYS A 226 15.72 18.40 -11.10
N ASP A 227 17.03 18.22 -10.94
CA ASP A 227 17.85 19.01 -10.01
C ASP A 227 18.59 20.19 -10.66
N ARG A 228 18.47 20.38 -11.99
CA ARG A 228 19.08 21.52 -12.69
C ARG A 228 18.16 22.74 -12.88
N ASP A 229 16.86 22.61 -12.64
CA ASP A 229 15.89 23.71 -12.80
C ASP A 229 15.56 24.46 -11.49
N CYS A 230 16.19 24.12 -10.37
CA CYS A 230 15.96 24.80 -9.09
C CYS A 230 17.13 25.68 -8.61
N ILE A 231 18.26 25.74 -9.32
CA ILE A 231 19.42 26.52 -8.86
C ILE A 231 20.14 27.16 -10.07
N VAL A 232 19.55 28.21 -10.67
CA VAL A 232 20.26 29.42 -11.15
C VAL A 232 19.21 30.50 -11.45
N LYS A 233 18.72 31.19 -10.41
CA LYS A 233 18.18 32.56 -10.53
C LYS A 233 18.40 33.30 -9.22
N ASP A 234 19.66 33.46 -8.82
CA ASP A 234 20.02 34.56 -7.94
C ASP A 234 21.51 34.82 -8.06
N GLU A 235 21.88 35.61 -9.06
CA GLU A 235 23.14 36.35 -9.10
C GLU A 235 23.10 37.22 -10.35
N ARG A 236 22.74 38.50 -10.19
CA ARG A 236 23.67 39.62 -10.47
C ARG A 236 22.98 40.98 -10.56
N ILE A 237 23.51 41.87 -9.70
CA ILE A 237 23.80 43.29 -9.94
C ILE A 237 22.55 44.19 -9.80
N VAL A 238 22.53 45.20 -8.91
CA VAL A 238 23.33 46.41 -9.04
C VAL A 238 23.64 47.05 -7.68
N GLY A 239 24.91 47.38 -7.46
CA GLY A 239 25.35 48.29 -6.40
C GLY A 239 26.66 49.00 -6.74
N LYS A 240 26.52 50.22 -7.31
CA LYS A 240 27.47 51.36 -7.35
C LYS A 240 28.74 51.15 -8.20
N TYR A 241 29.25 52.11 -8.97
CA TYR A 241 29.49 53.53 -8.70
C TYR A 241 29.56 54.34 -10.00
N SER A 242 28.97 55.54 -10.01
CA SER A 242 29.60 56.82 -10.37
C SER A 242 28.68 57.95 -9.90
#